data_AF-X8DGK7-F1
#
_entry.id   AF-X8DGK7-F1
#
_cell.length_a   1.000
_cell.length_b   1.000
_cell.length_c   1.000
_cell.angle_alpha   90.00
_cell.angle_beta   90.00
_cell.angle_gamma   90.00
#
_symmetry.space_group_name_H-M   'P 1'
#
loop_
_entity.id
_entity.type
_entity.pdbx_description
1 polymer ?
#
loop_
_entity_poly.entity_id
_entity_poly.type
_entity_poly.pdbx_seq_one_letter_code
_entity_poly.pdbx_strand_id
1 'polypeptide(L)'
;MKFTPIETLNPVVKALRNNVPLQDEDGNLLVAEPGQGDYFVGTPLEADFVQRQLLLVRARSRAGGKLYTVEPVPLCKLTKIGAAKMDTEDADANELEFSLEPDPFFLIPDPRNPGILIPGLDGEWVGGKGWTTIAGSPKVSNTPPTVTPGAAGKASIVFADPTGAGDPFTFAVESTVDDGTTWLPAELDGPAVSSGGNTTVKVKGVAAGATKFRVKVTGTNGASVYTPKSAAATIA
;
A
#
# COMPACT_ATOMS: atom_id res chain seq x y z
N MET A 1 -13.02 9.03 -19.56
CA MET A 1 -12.46 9.89 -18.49
C MET A 1 -12.44 11.33 -18.98
N LYS A 2 -12.69 12.31 -18.11
CA LYS A 2 -12.64 13.75 -18.43
C LYS A 2 -11.84 14.49 -17.38
N PHE A 3 -10.99 15.42 -17.77
CA PHE A 3 -10.37 16.37 -16.85
C PHE A 3 -10.08 17.70 -17.55
N THR A 4 -10.02 18.76 -16.74
CA THR A 4 -9.64 20.10 -17.19
C THR A 4 -8.31 20.45 -16.54
N PRO A 5 -7.20 20.50 -17.30
CA PRO A 5 -5.90 20.86 -16.76
C PRO A 5 -5.85 22.35 -16.40
N ILE A 6 -5.28 22.67 -15.22
CA ILE A 6 -5.19 24.04 -14.69
C ILE A 6 -3.94 24.76 -15.23
N GLU A 7 -2.83 24.04 -15.43
CA GLU A 7 -1.58 24.60 -15.95
C GLU A 7 -1.57 24.60 -17.49
N THR A 8 -2.36 25.48 -18.09
CA THR A 8 -2.61 25.47 -19.56
C THR A 8 -1.36 25.75 -20.41
N LEU A 9 -0.33 26.38 -19.83
CA LEU A 9 0.97 26.63 -20.48
C LEU A 9 1.99 25.51 -20.29
N ASN A 10 1.67 24.48 -19.48
CA ASN A 10 2.56 23.34 -19.30
C ASN A 10 2.72 22.59 -20.64
N PRO A 11 3.95 22.38 -21.15
CA PRO A 11 4.18 21.70 -22.42
C PRO A 11 3.56 20.29 -22.49
N VAL A 12 3.41 19.59 -21.36
CA VAL A 12 2.70 18.30 -21.29
C VAL A 12 1.23 18.49 -21.64
N VAL A 13 0.57 19.51 -21.07
CA VAL A 13 -0.84 19.81 -21.34
C VAL A 13 -1.05 20.18 -22.80
N LYS A 14 -0.14 20.97 -23.37
CA LYS A 14 -0.19 21.32 -24.79
C LYS A 14 0.06 20.11 -25.70
N ALA A 15 0.97 19.20 -25.33
CA ALA A 15 1.21 17.96 -26.06
C ALA A 15 -0.04 17.05 -26.05
N LEU A 16 -0.69 16.91 -24.89
CA LEU A 16 -1.96 16.19 -24.77
C LEU A 16 -3.06 16.81 -25.62
N ARG A 17 -3.23 18.14 -25.60
CA ARG A 17 -4.25 18.85 -26.40
C ARG A 17 -4.01 18.70 -27.90
N ASN A 18 -2.77 18.67 -28.36
CA ASN A 18 -2.44 18.47 -29.78
C ASN A 18 -2.33 16.98 -30.16
N ASN A 19 -2.69 16.08 -29.23
CA ASN A 19 -2.64 14.63 -29.40
C ASN A 19 -1.27 14.10 -29.88
N VAL A 20 -0.16 14.67 -29.43
CA VAL A 20 1.19 14.17 -29.76
C VAL A 20 1.73 13.23 -28.67
N PRO A 21 2.69 12.35 -28.98
CA PRO A 21 3.35 11.49 -27.99
C PRO A 21 4.13 12.32 -26.95
N LEU A 22 4.23 11.80 -25.73
CA LEU A 22 5.03 12.42 -24.65
C LEU A 22 6.48 11.91 -24.63
N GLN A 23 6.71 10.75 -25.24
CA GLN A 23 8.00 10.08 -25.31
C GLN A 23 8.14 9.35 -26.66
N ASP A 24 9.37 9.07 -27.06
CA ASP A 24 9.67 8.22 -28.22
C ASP A 24 9.69 6.72 -27.85
N GLU A 25 10.01 5.86 -28.83
CA GLU A 25 10.06 4.40 -28.66
C GLU A 25 11.17 3.94 -27.71
N ASP A 26 12.23 4.74 -27.57
CA ASP A 26 13.36 4.48 -26.66
C ASP A 26 13.09 4.99 -25.23
N GLY A 27 11.95 5.66 -25.01
CA GLY A 27 11.54 6.22 -23.73
C GLY A 27 12.12 7.61 -23.42
N ASN A 28 12.73 8.28 -24.40
CA ASN A 28 13.17 9.66 -24.22
C ASN A 28 11.97 10.60 -24.24
N LEU A 29 11.96 11.59 -23.36
CA LEU A 29 10.90 12.60 -23.31
C LEU A 29 10.94 13.48 -24.57
N LEU A 30 9.80 13.59 -25.24
CA LEU A 30 9.59 14.49 -26.38
C LEU A 30 9.03 15.86 -25.97
N VAL A 31 8.60 15.97 -24.71
CA VAL A 31 8.00 17.19 -24.18
C VAL A 31 9.09 18.17 -23.80
N ALA A 32 8.99 19.40 -24.32
CA ALA A 32 9.88 20.50 -23.96
C ALA A 32 9.74 20.90 -22.48
N GLU A 33 10.82 21.45 -21.92
CA GLU A 33 10.77 22.04 -20.58
C GLU A 33 9.97 23.36 -20.59
N PRO A 34 9.22 23.68 -19.52
CA PRO A 34 8.55 24.97 -19.41
C PRO A 34 9.54 26.14 -19.56
N GLY A 35 9.23 27.08 -20.47
CA GLY A 35 10.05 28.28 -20.71
C GLY A 35 11.19 28.11 -21.73
N GLN A 36 11.28 26.95 -22.41
CA GLN A 36 12.21 26.76 -23.52
C GLN A 36 11.97 27.81 -24.63
N GLY A 37 13.06 28.40 -25.14
CA GLY A 37 13.00 29.34 -26.26
C GLY A 37 12.41 28.70 -27.52
N ASP A 38 11.70 29.50 -28.31
CA ASP A 38 11.06 29.08 -29.58
C ASP A 38 10.10 27.89 -29.44
N TYR A 39 9.48 27.72 -28.27
CA TYR A 39 8.50 26.66 -28.04
C TYR A 39 7.31 26.77 -29.01
N PHE A 40 7.05 25.70 -29.75
CA PHE A 40 5.91 25.55 -30.62
C PHE A 40 5.41 24.11 -30.60
N VAL A 41 4.09 23.93 -30.54
CA VAL A 41 3.44 22.63 -30.66
C VAL A 41 2.13 22.79 -31.42
N GLY A 42 1.85 21.85 -32.30
CA GLY A 42 0.63 21.80 -33.10
C GLY A 42 0.25 20.37 -33.43
N THR A 43 -1.00 20.18 -33.83
CA THR A 43 -1.49 18.88 -34.32
C THR A 43 -0.95 18.62 -35.73
N PRO A 44 -0.28 17.47 -35.97
CA PRO A 44 0.13 17.07 -37.31
C PRO A 44 -1.08 16.89 -38.25
N LEU A 45 -0.88 17.09 -39.55
CA LEU A 45 -1.95 16.87 -40.55
C LEU A 45 -2.34 15.39 -40.63
N GLU A 46 -1.36 14.51 -40.53
CA GLU A 46 -1.52 13.05 -40.44
C GLU A 46 -1.33 12.62 -38.99
N ALA A 47 -2.30 12.94 -38.14
CA ALA A 47 -2.21 12.61 -36.72
C ALA A 47 -2.55 11.13 -36.47
N ASP A 48 -1.57 10.39 -35.96
CA ASP A 48 -1.80 9.04 -35.45
C ASP A 48 -2.67 9.02 -34.18
N PHE A 49 -3.31 7.89 -33.94
CA PHE A 49 -3.99 7.65 -32.67
C PHE A 49 -2.96 7.36 -31.58
N VAL A 50 -2.62 8.39 -30.80
CA VAL A 50 -1.74 8.21 -29.64
C VAL A 50 -2.52 7.54 -28.50
N GLN A 51 -2.21 6.27 -28.28
CA GLN A 51 -2.66 5.50 -27.12
C GLN A 51 -1.89 5.91 -25.87
N ARG A 52 -2.58 5.98 -24.75
CA ARG A 52 -2.01 6.43 -23.47
C ARG A 52 -2.47 5.54 -22.34
N GLN A 53 -1.62 5.44 -21.32
CA GLN A 53 -1.97 4.90 -20.01
C GLN A 53 -2.04 6.08 -19.03
N LEU A 54 -3.09 6.15 -18.21
CA LEU A 54 -3.25 7.21 -17.22
C LEU A 54 -3.46 6.58 -15.84
N LEU A 55 -2.89 7.21 -14.81
CA LEU A 55 -3.11 6.86 -13.41
C LEU A 55 -3.73 8.05 -12.69
N LEU A 56 -4.95 7.89 -12.20
CA LEU A 56 -5.63 8.93 -11.41
C LEU A 56 -5.33 8.72 -9.93
N VAL A 57 -4.44 9.53 -9.39
CA VAL A 57 -4.02 9.44 -7.98
C VAL A 57 -4.83 10.41 -7.12
N ARG A 58 -5.43 9.92 -6.04
CA ARG A 58 -6.14 10.73 -5.05
C ARG A 58 -5.60 10.49 -3.65
N ALA A 59 -5.56 11.54 -2.84
CA ALA A 59 -5.16 11.46 -1.43
C ALA A 59 -6.23 12.11 -0.54
N ARG A 60 -6.71 11.39 0.47
CA ARG A 60 -7.67 11.91 1.47
C ARG A 60 -7.26 11.55 2.88
N SER A 61 -7.60 12.41 3.85
CA SER A 61 -7.38 12.12 5.27
C SER A 61 -8.50 11.24 5.82
N ARG A 62 -8.18 10.07 6.39
CA ARG A 62 -9.12 9.15 7.03
C ARG A 62 -8.43 8.34 8.13
N ALA A 63 -9.14 8.03 9.21
CA ALA A 63 -8.64 7.21 10.32
C ALA A 63 -7.25 7.66 10.86
N GLY A 64 -7.05 8.97 11.00
CA GLY A 64 -5.78 9.54 11.51
C GLY A 64 -4.57 9.40 10.57
N GLY A 65 -4.78 9.07 9.29
CA GLY A 65 -3.71 8.96 8.30
C GLY A 65 -4.17 9.35 6.89
N LYS A 66 -3.25 9.27 5.92
CA LYS A 66 -3.57 9.42 4.49
C LYS A 66 -4.02 8.08 3.91
N LEU A 67 -5.12 8.13 3.17
CA LEU A 67 -5.60 7.06 2.31
C LEU A 67 -5.36 7.52 0.87
N TYR A 68 -4.63 6.70 0.12
CA TYR A 68 -4.34 6.92 -1.29
C TYR A 68 -5.21 5.97 -2.12
N THR A 69 -5.80 6.49 -3.19
CA THR A 69 -6.40 5.64 -4.22
C THR A 69 -5.78 5.94 -5.57
N VAL A 70 -5.62 4.89 -6.37
CA VAL A 70 -5.13 4.98 -7.75
C VAL A 70 -6.10 4.24 -8.63
N GLU A 71 -6.75 4.94 -9.56
CA GLU A 71 -7.56 4.34 -10.62
C GLU A 71 -6.73 4.28 -11.91
N PRO A 72 -6.49 3.08 -12.48
CA PRO A 72 -5.88 2.94 -13.78
C PRO A 72 -6.87 3.22 -14.89
N VAL A 73 -6.35 3.86 -15.94
CA VAL A 73 -6.93 3.85 -17.28
C VAL A 73 -5.85 3.24 -18.17
N PRO A 74 -5.83 1.90 -18.29
CA PRO A 74 -4.68 1.15 -18.82
C PRO A 74 -4.44 1.40 -20.31
N LEU A 75 -5.52 1.64 -21.07
CA LEU A 75 -5.43 2.00 -22.47
C LEU A 75 -6.53 3.00 -22.79
N CYS A 76 -6.15 4.19 -23.26
CA CYS A 76 -7.11 5.19 -23.67
C CYS A 76 -6.62 6.02 -24.85
N LYS A 77 -7.56 6.68 -25.51
CA LYS A 77 -7.30 7.61 -26.62
C LYS A 77 -8.03 8.91 -26.36
N LEU A 78 -7.43 10.03 -26.76
CA LEU A 78 -8.12 11.32 -26.74
C LEU A 78 -9.22 11.28 -27.80
N THR A 79 -10.46 11.52 -27.40
CA THR A 79 -11.63 11.45 -28.31
C THR A 79 -12.32 12.79 -28.49
N LYS A 80 -12.21 13.69 -27.51
CA LYS A 80 -12.83 15.01 -27.59
C LYS A 80 -12.04 16.04 -26.82
N ILE A 81 -11.99 17.24 -27.39
CA ILE A 81 -11.47 18.44 -26.74
C ILE A 81 -12.66 19.39 -26.60
N GLY A 82 -12.99 19.74 -25.36
CA GLY A 82 -14.02 20.72 -25.04
C GLY A 82 -13.62 22.12 -25.51
N ALA A 83 -14.61 23.01 -25.67
CA ALA A 83 -14.35 24.40 -25.99
C ALA A 83 -13.57 25.07 -24.84
N ALA A 84 -12.56 25.88 -25.18
CA ALA A 84 -12.00 26.83 -24.23
C ALA A 84 -12.99 28.00 -24.14
N LYS A 85 -13.38 28.40 -22.93
CA LYS A 85 -14.26 29.56 -22.75
C LYS A 85 -13.54 30.87 -23.09
N MET A 86 -12.23 30.92 -22.88
CA MET A 86 -11.39 32.10 -23.12
C MET A 86 -11.96 33.35 -22.43
N ASP A 87 -12.55 33.18 -21.25
CA ASP A 87 -13.03 34.27 -20.42
C ASP A 87 -11.97 34.66 -19.38
N THR A 88 -12.27 35.64 -18.53
CA THR A 88 -11.31 36.17 -17.54
C THR A 88 -10.94 35.14 -16.46
N GLU A 89 -11.75 34.10 -16.26
CA GLU A 89 -11.54 33.07 -15.24
C GLU A 89 -10.90 31.80 -15.84
N ASP A 90 -11.25 31.44 -17.09
CA ASP A 90 -10.84 30.23 -17.81
C ASP A 90 -10.23 30.60 -19.19
N ALA A 91 -9.12 31.33 -19.17
CA ALA A 91 -8.55 31.94 -20.39
C ALA A 91 -8.08 30.94 -21.47
N ASP A 92 -7.72 29.69 -21.12
CA ASP A 92 -7.22 28.69 -22.11
C ASP A 92 -7.38 27.23 -21.63
N ALA A 93 -8.33 26.97 -20.73
CA ALA A 93 -8.56 25.63 -20.19
C ALA A 93 -9.57 24.87 -21.05
N ASN A 94 -9.12 23.80 -21.72
CA ASN A 94 -9.98 22.87 -22.46
C ASN A 94 -10.22 21.61 -21.63
N GLU A 95 -11.46 21.13 -21.56
CA GLU A 95 -11.74 19.78 -21.09
C GLU A 95 -11.14 18.77 -22.07
N LEU A 96 -10.35 17.83 -21.60
CA LEU A 96 -9.83 16.71 -22.38
C LEU A 96 -10.60 15.45 -22.02
N GLU A 97 -11.21 14.82 -23.03
CA GLU A 97 -11.97 13.58 -22.88
C GLU A 97 -11.21 12.41 -23.53
N PHE A 98 -11.00 11.37 -22.73
CA PHE A 98 -10.33 10.14 -23.15
C PHE A 98 -11.33 8.96 -23.10
N SER A 99 -11.45 8.21 -24.20
CA SER A 99 -12.17 6.93 -24.20
C SER A 99 -11.27 5.81 -23.70
N LEU A 100 -11.83 4.95 -22.85
CA LEU A 100 -11.17 3.73 -22.42
C LEU A 100 -11.30 2.68 -23.52
N GLU A 101 -10.21 1.98 -23.79
CA GLU A 101 -10.15 0.85 -24.71
C GLU A 101 -9.83 -0.43 -23.93
N PRO A 102 -10.31 -1.61 -24.38
CA PRO A 102 -9.91 -2.88 -23.78
C PRO A 102 -8.40 -3.11 -23.91
N ASP A 103 -7.73 -3.32 -22.78
CA ASP A 103 -6.32 -3.72 -22.73
C ASP A 103 -6.22 -5.18 -22.28
N PRO A 104 -5.85 -6.12 -23.17
CA PRO A 104 -5.74 -7.53 -22.80
C PRO A 104 -4.60 -7.82 -21.80
N PHE A 105 -3.69 -6.87 -21.58
CA PHE A 105 -2.57 -6.99 -20.65
C PHE A 105 -2.85 -6.38 -19.28
N PHE A 106 -3.91 -5.59 -19.14
CA PHE A 106 -4.32 -5.09 -17.83
C PHE A 106 -5.10 -6.17 -17.09
N LEU A 107 -4.50 -6.73 -16.05
CA LEU A 107 -5.07 -7.83 -15.28
C LEU A 107 -5.59 -7.37 -13.93
N ILE A 108 -6.73 -7.93 -13.53
CA ILE A 108 -7.35 -7.77 -12.22
C ILE A 108 -7.55 -9.13 -11.56
N PRO A 109 -7.62 -9.20 -10.22
CA PRO A 109 -8.07 -10.41 -9.54
C PRO A 109 -9.49 -10.78 -9.99
N ASP A 110 -9.73 -12.06 -10.29
CA ASP A 110 -11.07 -12.53 -10.63
C ASP A 110 -12.01 -12.31 -9.43
N PRO A 111 -13.13 -11.56 -9.60
CA PRO A 111 -14.11 -11.33 -8.53
C PRO A 111 -14.68 -12.61 -7.92
N ARG A 112 -14.62 -13.74 -8.64
CA ARG A 112 -15.12 -15.05 -8.23
C ARG A 112 -14.03 -15.92 -7.61
N ASN A 113 -12.76 -15.66 -7.94
CA ASN A 113 -11.62 -16.38 -7.39
C ASN A 113 -10.38 -15.46 -7.34
N PRO A 114 -10.20 -14.67 -6.27
CA PRO A 114 -9.16 -13.64 -6.19
C PRO A 114 -7.71 -14.14 -6.35
N GLY A 115 -7.46 -15.45 -6.28
CA GLY A 115 -6.15 -16.04 -6.52
C GLY A 115 -5.75 -16.15 -7.99
N ILE A 116 -6.66 -15.83 -8.93
CA ILE A 116 -6.43 -15.88 -10.38
C ILE A 116 -6.52 -14.46 -10.94
N LEU A 117 -5.67 -14.15 -11.91
CA LEU A 117 -5.70 -12.90 -12.66
C LEU A 117 -6.43 -13.09 -13.99
N ILE A 118 -7.32 -12.15 -14.32
CA ILE A 118 -8.07 -12.09 -15.57
C ILE A 118 -7.96 -10.70 -16.20
N PRO A 119 -8.07 -10.54 -17.52
CA PRO A 119 -8.15 -9.22 -18.13
C PRO A 119 -9.30 -8.40 -17.54
N GLY A 120 -8.96 -7.20 -17.07
CA GLY A 120 -9.90 -6.24 -16.50
C GLY A 120 -10.07 -5.04 -17.41
N LEU A 121 -11.14 -4.28 -17.19
CA LEU A 121 -11.37 -3.01 -17.87
C LEU A 121 -10.85 -1.84 -17.03
N ASP A 122 -11.06 -1.91 -15.72
CA ASP A 122 -10.70 -0.90 -14.73
C ASP A 122 -10.41 -1.55 -13.36
N GLY A 123 -10.05 -0.73 -12.38
CA GLY A 123 -9.80 -1.17 -11.01
C GLY A 123 -9.52 0.00 -10.08
N GLU A 124 -9.22 -0.29 -8.81
CA GLU A 124 -8.73 0.71 -7.87
C GLU A 124 -7.70 0.06 -6.95
N TRP A 125 -6.49 0.62 -6.90
CA TRP A 125 -5.56 0.32 -5.82
C TRP A 125 -5.83 1.26 -4.66
N VAL A 126 -5.99 0.72 -3.47
CA VAL A 126 -6.19 1.49 -2.25
C VAL A 126 -5.07 1.18 -1.26
N GLY A 127 -4.49 2.22 -0.67
CA GLY A 127 -3.39 2.07 0.27
C GLY A 127 -3.20 3.25 1.22
N GLY A 128 -2.07 3.23 1.91
CA GLY A 128 -1.69 4.24 2.90
C GLY A 128 -2.13 3.91 4.33
N LYS A 129 -1.57 4.65 5.30
CA LYS A 129 -1.83 4.45 6.73
C LYS A 129 -3.31 4.54 7.08
N GLY A 130 -4.05 5.44 6.44
CA GLY A 130 -5.49 5.58 6.64
C GLY A 130 -6.26 4.33 6.20
N TRP A 131 -5.79 3.58 5.20
CA TRP A 131 -6.39 2.33 4.75
C TRP A 131 -6.13 1.19 5.74
N THR A 132 -4.86 0.97 6.11
CA THR A 132 -4.50 -0.13 7.02
C THR A 132 -5.08 0.05 8.43
N THR A 133 -5.22 1.30 8.88
CA THR A 133 -5.84 1.63 10.18
C THR A 133 -7.33 1.29 10.23
N ILE A 134 -8.06 1.29 9.10
CA ILE A 134 -9.49 0.91 9.07
C ILE A 134 -9.69 -0.54 9.51
N ALA A 135 -8.78 -1.45 9.14
CA ALA A 135 -8.81 -2.83 9.59
C ALA A 135 -8.47 -2.97 11.10
N GLY A 136 -7.79 -1.98 11.68
CA GLY A 136 -7.41 -1.96 13.09
C GLY A 136 -6.17 -2.81 13.41
N SER A 137 -5.73 -2.76 14.67
CA SER A 137 -4.69 -3.67 15.19
C SER A 137 -5.29 -5.04 15.54
N PRO A 138 -4.47 -6.12 15.55
CA PRO A 138 -4.88 -7.38 16.14
C PRO A 138 -5.39 -7.18 17.56
N LYS A 139 -6.34 -8.01 17.98
CA LYS A 139 -6.86 -8.04 19.35
C LYS A 139 -6.20 -9.18 20.09
N VAL A 140 -5.51 -8.85 21.18
CA VAL A 140 -4.88 -9.81 22.10
C VAL A 140 -5.57 -9.78 23.45
N SER A 141 -5.53 -10.90 24.18
CA SER A 141 -6.06 -10.96 25.54
C SER A 141 -5.29 -10.04 26.49
N ASN A 142 -6.00 -9.47 27.47
CA ASN A 142 -5.38 -8.72 28.57
C ASN A 142 -4.76 -9.64 29.64
N THR A 143 -4.95 -10.96 29.54
CA THR A 143 -4.28 -11.93 30.40
C THR A 143 -2.82 -12.06 30.00
N PRO A 144 -1.86 -11.91 30.93
CA PRO A 144 -0.44 -12.13 30.67
C PRO A 144 -0.18 -13.52 30.07
N PRO A 145 0.75 -13.64 29.09
CA PRO A 145 1.19 -14.92 28.60
C PRO A 145 1.78 -15.80 29.71
N THR A 146 1.53 -17.09 29.62
CA THR A 146 2.18 -18.09 30.47
C THR A 146 3.51 -18.48 29.85
N VAL A 147 4.58 -18.48 30.64
CA VAL A 147 5.93 -18.81 30.18
C VAL A 147 6.42 -20.05 30.90
N THR A 148 6.82 -21.05 30.13
CA THR A 148 7.42 -22.30 30.62
C THR A 148 8.88 -22.35 30.16
N PRO A 149 9.86 -22.23 31.08
CA PRO A 149 11.27 -22.45 30.77
C PRO A 149 11.50 -23.83 30.15
N GLY A 150 12.37 -23.90 29.15
CA GLY A 150 12.79 -25.14 28.50
C GLY A 150 14.22 -25.53 28.88
N ALA A 151 14.93 -26.13 27.94
CA ALA A 151 16.38 -26.31 28.02
C ALA A 151 17.12 -24.96 28.09
N ALA A 152 18.44 -24.99 28.32
CA ALA A 152 19.27 -23.80 28.47
C ALA A 152 18.99 -22.74 27.38
N GLY A 153 18.69 -21.52 27.81
CA GLY A 153 18.36 -20.38 26.96
C GLY A 153 17.07 -20.50 26.13
N LYS A 154 16.16 -21.44 26.45
CA LYS A 154 14.89 -21.64 25.75
C LYS A 154 13.67 -21.41 26.64
N ALA A 155 12.57 -20.97 26.04
CA ALA A 155 11.28 -20.86 26.70
C ALA A 155 10.12 -21.09 25.72
N SER A 156 8.98 -21.55 26.24
CA SER A 156 7.71 -21.59 25.52
C SER A 156 6.76 -20.55 26.11
N ILE A 157 6.22 -19.67 25.28
CA ILE A 157 5.25 -18.63 25.64
C ILE A 157 3.89 -19.01 25.06
N VAL A 158 2.88 -19.11 25.91
CA VAL A 158 1.50 -19.47 25.54
C VAL A 158 0.56 -18.32 25.88
N PHE A 159 -0.28 -17.92 24.94
CA PHE A 159 -1.30 -16.90 25.11
C PHE A 159 -2.54 -17.25 24.27
N ALA A 160 -3.69 -16.68 24.63
CA ALA A 160 -4.93 -16.87 23.89
C ALA A 160 -4.77 -16.40 22.43
N ASP A 161 -5.37 -17.13 21.49
CA ASP A 161 -5.28 -16.81 20.07
C ASP A 161 -5.68 -15.36 19.79
N PRO A 162 -4.87 -14.60 19.04
CA PRO A 162 -5.27 -13.27 18.60
C PRO A 162 -6.46 -13.33 17.66
N THR A 163 -7.26 -12.26 17.64
CA THR A 163 -8.42 -12.13 16.75
C THR A 163 -8.41 -10.78 16.03
N GLY A 164 -9.29 -10.61 15.05
CA GLY A 164 -9.47 -9.34 14.33
C GLY A 164 -9.18 -9.46 12.84
N ALA A 165 -9.40 -8.36 12.13
CA ALA A 165 -9.03 -8.28 10.72
C ALA A 165 -7.49 -8.30 10.62
N GLY A 166 -6.96 -9.07 9.68
CA GLY A 166 -5.52 -9.25 9.51
C GLY A 166 -5.00 -10.66 9.81
N ASP A 167 -5.86 -11.64 10.04
CA ASP A 167 -5.52 -13.06 10.01
C ASP A 167 -5.08 -13.48 8.57
N PRO A 168 -4.03 -14.33 8.39
CA PRO A 168 -3.16 -14.92 9.40
C PRO A 168 -2.19 -13.92 10.06
N PHE A 169 -1.96 -14.09 11.37
CA PHE A 169 -1.03 -13.26 12.14
C PHE A 169 0.42 -13.78 12.11
N THR A 170 1.36 -12.86 12.26
CA THR A 170 2.80 -13.13 12.45
C THR A 170 3.25 -12.66 13.83
N PHE A 171 4.30 -13.30 14.36
CA PHE A 171 4.71 -13.14 15.75
C PHE A 171 6.21 -12.79 15.85
N ALA A 172 6.54 -11.88 16.75
CA ALA A 172 7.89 -11.63 17.23
C ALA A 172 7.87 -11.58 18.77
N VAL A 173 8.94 -12.01 19.43
CA VAL A 173 9.01 -12.03 20.89
C VAL A 173 10.09 -11.06 21.36
N GLU A 174 9.79 -10.36 22.44
CA GLU A 174 10.77 -9.56 23.16
C GLU A 174 10.88 -10.06 24.60
N SER A 175 12.08 -9.92 25.16
CA SER A 175 12.43 -10.31 26.52
C SER A 175 12.99 -9.14 27.30
N THR A 176 12.84 -9.18 28.62
CA THR A 176 13.36 -8.15 29.52
C THR A 176 13.79 -8.77 30.84
N VAL A 177 14.86 -8.24 31.43
CA VAL A 177 15.36 -8.61 32.77
C VAL A 177 15.17 -7.47 33.79
N ASP A 178 14.73 -6.30 33.35
CA ASP A 178 14.60 -5.07 34.14
C ASP A 178 13.14 -4.59 34.26
N ASP A 179 12.24 -5.57 34.34
CA ASP A 179 10.78 -5.40 34.42
C ASP A 179 10.13 -4.58 33.29
N GLY A 180 10.76 -4.56 32.12
CA GLY A 180 10.25 -3.93 30.92
C GLY A 180 10.73 -2.49 30.72
N THR A 181 11.79 -2.09 31.41
CA THR A 181 12.49 -0.82 31.16
C THR A 181 13.23 -0.88 29.82
N THR A 182 13.89 -2.02 29.55
CA THR A 182 14.50 -2.34 28.26
C THR A 182 13.94 -3.67 27.74
N TRP A 183 13.71 -3.72 26.43
CA TRP A 183 13.22 -4.91 25.74
C TRP A 183 14.20 -5.29 24.63
N LEU A 184 14.66 -6.54 24.68
CA LEU A 184 15.55 -7.11 23.68
C LEU A 184 14.80 -8.17 22.86
N PRO A 185 15.03 -8.25 21.53
CA PRO A 185 14.45 -9.31 20.71
C PRO A 185 14.84 -10.71 21.23
N ALA A 186 13.87 -11.62 21.29
CA ALA A 186 14.10 -13.04 21.54
C ALA A 186 13.88 -13.82 20.24
N GLU A 187 14.87 -14.61 19.83
CA GLU A 187 14.81 -15.36 18.57
C GLU A 187 13.80 -16.51 18.67
N LEU A 188 12.98 -16.70 17.64
CA LEU A 188 12.02 -17.80 17.60
C LEU A 188 12.72 -19.16 17.41
N ASP A 189 12.22 -20.19 18.10
CA ASP A 189 12.63 -21.58 17.98
C ASP A 189 11.58 -22.38 17.19
N GLY A 190 11.37 -21.97 15.94
CA GLY A 190 10.37 -22.54 15.03
C GLY A 190 9.10 -21.69 14.89
N PRO A 191 8.12 -22.15 14.08
CA PRO A 191 6.88 -21.42 13.84
C PRO A 191 5.99 -21.40 15.09
N ALA A 192 5.17 -20.36 15.19
CA ALA A 192 4.07 -20.32 16.17
C ALA A 192 3.03 -21.39 15.82
N VAL A 193 2.47 -22.05 16.83
CA VAL A 193 1.44 -23.08 16.67
C VAL A 193 0.20 -22.66 17.42
N SER A 194 -0.93 -22.52 16.71
CA SER A 194 -2.24 -22.31 17.32
C SER A 194 -2.96 -23.65 17.48
N SER A 195 -3.42 -23.96 18.69
CA SER A 195 -4.18 -25.16 19.00
C SER A 195 -5.05 -24.94 20.24
N GLY A 196 -6.32 -25.37 20.18
CA GLY A 196 -7.23 -25.30 21.32
C GLY A 196 -7.52 -23.89 21.82
N GLY A 197 -7.49 -22.87 20.95
CA GLY A 197 -7.74 -21.47 21.31
C GLY A 197 -6.52 -20.73 21.88
N ASN A 198 -5.33 -21.35 21.84
CA ASN A 198 -4.09 -20.75 22.30
C ASN A 198 -2.99 -20.84 21.24
N THR A 199 -2.22 -19.76 21.13
CA THR A 199 -1.01 -19.69 20.33
C THR A 199 0.20 -19.94 21.23
N THR A 200 1.04 -20.89 20.82
CA THR A 200 2.34 -21.18 21.44
C THR A 200 3.47 -20.66 20.57
N VAL A 201 4.33 -19.83 21.13
CA VAL A 201 5.55 -19.33 20.52
C VAL A 201 6.75 -19.80 21.33
N LYS A 202 7.74 -20.40 20.67
CA LYS A 202 8.98 -20.86 21.33
C LYS A 202 10.12 -19.93 21.00
N VAL A 203 11.00 -19.72 21.96
CA VAL A 203 12.19 -18.88 21.80
C VAL A 203 13.46 -19.60 22.23
N LYS A 204 14.60 -19.15 21.71
CA LYS A 204 15.95 -19.63 22.01
C LYS A 204 16.93 -18.46 22.15
N GLY A 205 18.12 -18.74 22.67
CA GLY A 205 19.18 -17.74 22.82
C GLY A 205 18.89 -16.69 23.90
N VAL A 206 17.97 -16.96 24.82
CA VAL A 206 17.64 -16.06 25.93
C VAL A 206 18.68 -16.22 27.04
N ALA A 207 19.14 -15.12 27.63
CA ALA A 207 20.09 -15.16 28.75
C ALA A 207 19.48 -15.88 29.96
N ALA A 208 20.33 -16.61 30.70
CA ALA A 208 19.95 -17.26 31.94
C ALA A 208 19.57 -16.22 33.02
N GLY A 209 18.62 -16.58 33.88
CA GLY A 209 18.11 -15.72 34.94
C GLY A 209 16.63 -15.39 34.83
N ALA A 210 16.15 -14.52 35.72
CA ALA A 210 14.75 -14.11 35.77
C ALA A 210 14.42 -13.17 34.61
N THR A 211 13.59 -13.66 33.67
CA THR A 211 13.25 -12.97 32.42
C THR A 211 11.73 -12.90 32.25
N LYS A 212 11.22 -11.77 31.76
CA LYS A 212 9.83 -11.59 31.33
C LYS A 212 9.75 -11.47 29.82
N PHE A 213 8.60 -11.81 29.26
CA PHE A 213 8.38 -11.81 27.81
C PHE A 213 7.12 -11.04 27.44
N ARG A 214 7.10 -10.52 26.21
CA ARG A 214 5.89 -10.07 25.52
C ARG A 214 5.96 -10.49 24.06
N VAL A 215 4.82 -10.70 23.44
CA VAL A 215 4.72 -11.14 22.05
C VAL A 215 4.09 -10.01 21.24
N LYS A 216 4.81 -9.56 20.20
CA LYS A 216 4.27 -8.66 19.17
C LYS A 216 3.49 -9.49 18.17
N VAL A 217 2.19 -9.25 18.08
CA VAL A 217 1.29 -9.84 17.08
C VAL A 217 1.11 -8.82 15.96
N THR A 218 1.34 -9.24 14.71
CA THR A 218 1.22 -8.37 13.53
C THR A 218 0.27 -9.00 12.51
N GLY A 219 -0.77 -8.29 12.10
CA GLY A 219 -1.70 -8.74 11.07
C GLY A 219 -1.19 -8.51 9.65
N THR A 220 -1.88 -9.08 8.66
CA THR A 220 -1.57 -8.92 7.22
C THR A 220 -1.63 -7.47 6.74
N ASN A 221 -2.33 -6.58 7.47
CA ASN A 221 -2.35 -5.13 7.23
C ASN A 221 -1.13 -4.38 7.82
N GLY A 222 -0.19 -5.08 8.48
CA GLY A 222 0.99 -4.50 9.12
C GLY A 222 0.73 -3.84 10.48
N ALA A 223 -0.51 -3.79 10.96
CA ALA A 223 -0.81 -3.27 12.29
C ALA A 223 -0.37 -4.28 13.35
N SER A 224 0.17 -3.77 14.46
CA SER A 224 0.70 -4.63 15.52
C SER A 224 0.27 -4.20 16.91
N VAL A 225 0.25 -5.18 17.82
CA VAL A 225 -0.02 -5.01 19.24
C VAL A 225 0.88 -5.95 20.03
N TYR A 226 1.24 -5.57 21.26
CA TYR A 226 1.93 -6.48 22.17
C TYR A 226 0.93 -7.13 23.12
N THR A 227 1.14 -8.41 23.43
CA THR A 227 0.53 -9.01 24.61
C THR A 227 1.02 -8.28 25.88
N PRO A 228 0.30 -8.40 27.01
CA PRO A 228 0.82 -7.94 28.30
C PRO A 228 2.16 -8.62 28.62
N LYS A 229 2.98 -7.99 29.47
CA LYS A 229 4.21 -8.62 29.97
C LYS A 229 3.86 -9.86 30.79
N SER A 230 4.57 -10.96 30.57
CA SER A 230 4.44 -12.19 31.36
C SER A 230 4.90 -11.99 32.81
N ALA A 231 4.59 -12.97 33.66
CA ALA A 231 5.34 -13.15 34.91
C ALA A 231 6.82 -13.48 34.60
N ALA A 232 7.70 -13.26 35.58
CA ALA A 232 9.10 -13.64 35.43
C ALA A 232 9.22 -15.17 35.41
N ALA A 233 9.98 -15.68 34.45
CA ALA A 233 10.35 -17.07 34.35
C ALA A 233 11.88 -17.18 34.46
N THR A 234 12.36 -18.14 35.25
CA THR A 234 13.80 -18.36 35.42
C THR A 234 14.30 -19.22 34.28
N ILE A 235 15.07 -18.62 33.37
CA ILE A 235 15.71 -19.31 32.25
C ILE A 235 17.01 -19.95 32.73
N ALA A 236 17.20 -21.22 32.37
CA ALA A 236 18.41 -21.98 32.67
C ALA A 236 19.57 -21.59 31.75
#